data_AF-A0A937I042-F1
#
_entry.id   AF-A0A937I042-F1
#
_cell.length_a   1.000
_cell.length_b   1.000
_cell.length_c   1.000
_cell.angle_alpha   90.00
_cell.angle_beta   90.00
_cell.angle_gamma   90.00
#
_symmetry.space_group_name_H-M   'P 1'
#
loop_
_entity.id
_entity.type
_entity.pdbx_description
1 polymer ?
#
loop_
_entity_poly.entity_id
_entity_poly.type
_entity_poly.pdbx_seq_one_letter_code
_entity_poly.pdbx_strand_id
1 'polypeptide(L)' 'MAKKKANLSEIEKLNMEYLDLKLKNSSGSLKETHKLSELRKDIARIKTQERMEIEK' A
#
# COMPACT_ATOMS: atom_id res chain seq x y z
N MET A 1 -5.02 22.76 7.40
CA MET A 1 -5.60 21.71 6.53
C MET A 1 -4.58 21.17 5.50
N ALA A 2 -3.41 20.67 5.92
CA ALA A 2 -2.35 20.26 4.97
C ALA A 2 -1.96 18.76 5.00
N LYS A 3 -2.36 17.99 6.03
CA LYS A 3 -1.93 16.60 6.18
C LYS A 3 -2.60 15.60 5.22
N LYS A 4 -3.82 15.88 4.75
CA LYS A 4 -4.60 14.96 3.89
C LYS A 4 -3.93 14.61 2.55
N LYS A 5 -3.10 15.50 1.99
CA LYS A 5 -2.43 15.26 0.70
C LYS A 5 -1.20 14.35 0.80
N ALA A 6 -0.57 14.25 1.97
CA ALA A 6 0.66 13.46 2.13
C ALA A 6 0.36 11.94 2.06
N ASN A 7 -0.64 11.50 2.82
CA ASN A 7 -1.00 10.08 2.96
C ASN A 7 -1.56 9.49 1.66
N LEU A 8 -2.33 10.27 0.89
CA LEU A 8 -2.83 9.87 -0.43
C LEU A 8 -1.68 9.52 -1.40
N SER A 9 -0.60 10.31 -1.39
CA SER A 9 0.56 10.03 -2.26
C SER A 9 1.31 8.76 -1.85
N GLU A 10 1.27 8.40 -0.57
CA GLU A 10 1.95 7.23 -0.04
C GLU A 10 1.18 5.95 -0.33
N ILE A 11 -0.15 5.99 -0.21
CA ILE A 11 -1.04 4.92 -0.67
C ILE A 11 -0.90 4.69 -2.18
N GLU A 12 -0.82 5.75 -2.99
CA GLU A 12 -0.63 5.65 -4.44
C GLU A 12 0.70 4.96 -4.78
N LYS A 13 1.80 5.33 -4.12
CA LYS A 13 3.10 4.67 -4.29
C LYS A 13 3.06 3.18 -3.94
N LEU A 14 2.47 2.83 -2.78
CA LEU A 14 2.34 1.44 -2.35
C LEU A 14 1.43 0.64 -3.28
N ASN A 15 0.39 1.23 -3.85
CA ASN A 15 -0.47 0.57 -4.84
C ASN A 15 0.27 0.29 -6.15
N MET A 16 1.11 1.24 -6.62
CA MET A 16 1.94 1.04 -7.80
C MET A 16 2.96 -0.08 -7.58
N GLU A 17 3.64 -0.09 -6.43
CA GLU A 17 4.60 -1.13 -6.08
C GLU A 17 3.93 -2.50 -5.93
N TYR A 18 2.74 -2.53 -5.31
CA TYR A 18 1.93 -3.75 -5.21
C TYR A 18 1.50 -4.27 -6.59
N LEU A 19 1.15 -3.38 -7.53
CA LEU A 19 0.79 -3.76 -8.90
C LEU A 19 1.98 -4.40 -9.62
N ASP A 20 3.16 -3.78 -9.54
CA ASP A 20 4.38 -4.30 -10.15
C ASP A 20 4.76 -5.67 -9.60
N LEU A 21 4.68 -5.85 -8.27
CA LEU A 21 4.94 -7.14 -7.64
C LEU A 21 3.88 -8.18 -8.03
N LYS A 22 2.61 -7.78 -8.18
CA LYS A 22 1.53 -8.68 -8.62
C LYS A 22 1.76 -9.13 -10.06
N LEU A 23 2.24 -8.25 -10.94
CA LEU A 23 2.59 -8.59 -12.32
C LEU A 23 3.82 -9.52 -12.38
N LYS A 24 4.85 -9.26 -11.58
CA LYS A 24 6.01 -10.16 -11.43
C LYS A 24 5.62 -11.52 -10.85
N ASN A 25 4.68 -11.55 -9.90
CA ASN A 25 4.18 -12.80 -9.33
C ASN A 25 3.34 -13.58 -10.34
N SER A 26 2.49 -12.91 -11.11
CA SER A 26 1.68 -13.54 -12.16
C SER A 26 2.52 -14.10 -13.30
N SER A 27 3.69 -13.53 -13.57
CA SER A 27 4.65 -14.06 -14.55
C SER A 27 5.54 -15.18 -13.98
N GLY A 28 5.35 -15.57 -12.72
CA GLY A 28 6.12 -16.63 -12.07
C GLY A 28 7.57 -16.25 -11.73
N SER A 29 7.93 -14.96 -11.85
CA SER A 29 9.30 -14.46 -11.67
C SER A 29 9.56 -13.88 -10.27
N LEU A 30 8.54 -13.84 -9.40
CA LEU A 30 8.67 -13.27 -8.06
C LEU A 30 9.18 -14.31 -7.05
N LYS A 31 10.45 -14.19 -6.66
CA LYS A 31 11.09 -15.03 -5.62
C LYS A 31 10.62 -14.69 -4.20
N GLU A 32 10.22 -13.44 -3.97
CA GLU A 32 9.88 -12.92 -2.63
C GLU A 32 8.38 -12.65 -2.53
N THR A 33 7.58 -13.72 -2.48
CA THR A 33 6.11 -13.65 -2.46
C THR A 33 5.53 -13.03 -1.18
N HIS A 34 6.29 -13.04 -0.08
CA HIS A 34 5.90 -12.44 1.19
C HIS A 34 5.73 -10.91 1.10
N LYS A 35 6.46 -10.25 0.20
CA LYS A 35 6.37 -8.80 -0.02
C LYS A 35 4.98 -8.33 -0.44
N LEU A 36 4.23 -9.16 -1.18
CA LEU A 36 2.83 -8.88 -1.52
C LEU A 36 1.93 -8.84 -0.27
N SER A 37 2.19 -9.71 0.70
CA SER A 37 1.44 -9.74 1.96
C SER A 37 1.78 -8.55 2.85
N GLU A 38 3.06 -8.17 2.91
CA GLU A 38 3.54 -7.01 3.64
C GLU A 38 2.93 -5.71 3.08
N LEU A 39 3.03 -5.48 1.77
CA LEU A 39 2.42 -4.32 1.11
C LEU A 39 0.91 -4.23 1.33
N ARG A 40 0.18 -5.35 1.29
CA ARG A 40 -1.26 -5.35 1.62
C ARG A 40 -1.52 -4.93 3.06
N LYS A 41 -0.72 -5.41 4.01
CA LYS A 41 -0.84 -5.05 5.43
C LYS A 41 -0.51 -3.57 5.64
N ASP A 42 0.50 -3.06 4.96
CA ASP A 42 0.90 -1.65 5.07
C ASP A 42 -0.19 -0.72 4.52
N ILE A 43 -0.76 -1.03 3.35
CA ILE A 43 -1.92 -0.30 2.81
C ILE A 43 -3.10 -0.33 3.79
N ALA A 44 -3.37 -1.47 4.43
CA ALA A 44 -4.45 -1.59 5.40
C ALA A 44 -4.21 -0.77 6.68
N ARG A 45 -2.96 -0.73 7.17
CA ARG A 45 -2.58 0.10 8.33
C ARG A 45 -2.77 1.59 8.03
N ILE A 46 -2.30 2.07 6.87
CA ILE A 46 -2.44 3.49 6.50
C ILE A 46 -3.91 3.87 6.38
N LYS A 47 -4.73 3.06 5.71
CA LYS A 47 -6.19 3.31 5.62
C LYS A 47 -6.86 3.37 6.99
N THR A 48 -6.41 2.53 7.93
CA THR A 48 -6.93 2.52 9.30
C THR A 48 -6.51 3.78 10.05
N GLN A 49 -5.25 4.22 9.91
CA GLN A 49 -4.77 5.48 10.48
C GLN A 49 -5.54 6.68 9.92
N GLU A 50 -5.73 6.77 8.60
CA GLU A 50 -6.53 7.83 7.98
C GLU A 50 -7.96 7.86 8.52
N ARG A 51 -8.59 6.68 8.67
CA ARG A 51 -9.94 6.59 9.23
C ARG A 51 -9.99 7.08 10.68
N MET A 52 -9.03 6.68 11.51
CA MET A 52 -8.93 7.13 12.90
C MET A 52 -8.63 8.62 13.02
N GLU A 53 -7.88 9.21 12.08
CA GLU A 53 -7.64 10.66 12.03
C GLU A 53 -8.89 11.45 11.60
N ILE A 54 -9.77 10.87 10.79
CA ILE A 54 -11.04 11.50 10.37
C ILE A 54 -12.11 11.45 11.48
N GLU A 55 -12.11 10.40 12.30
CA GLU A 55 -13.07 10.21 13.39
C GLU A 55 -12.68 10.95 14.70
N LYS A 56 -11.52 11.61 14.75
CA LYS A 56 -11.03 12.43 15.86
C LYS A 56 -11.39 13.90 15.71
#